data_AF-A0A1D8D2X2-F1
#
_entry.id   AF-A0A1D8D2X2-F1
#
_cell.length_a   1.000
_cell.length_b   1.000
_cell.length_c   1.000
_cell.angle_alpha   90.00
_cell.angle_beta   90.00
_cell.angle_gamma   90.00
#
_symmetry.space_group_name_H-M   'P 1'
#
loop_
_entity.id
_entity.type
_entity.pdbx_description
1 polymer ?
#
loop_
_entity_poly.entity_id
_entity_poly.type
_entity_poly.pdbx_seq_one_letter_code
_entity_poly.pdbx_strand_id
1 'polypeptide(L)'
;MEMTATGKSKGQWVFYRNFDDTVDYLSDQPRILAFNPFCHKIEALDRDEAYRWHFRVTDPQNNPFDVIFNIQQESEILVDIPEESSSIDPEEMSDEMIRQFTVGRKITWHPLSQDKTFAMPEKYLFEGKVAAEMLIVPMQKERTRVDFDLRVNVAFLLYPAFRIVPEKVVRTMVSTGMSLIMQTATNHMFQKISKDFGKIRRL
;
A
#
# COMPACT_ATOMS: atom_id res chain seq x y z
N MET A 1 9.75 -3.83 -27.12
CA MET A 1 10.40 -2.85 -26.24
C MET A 1 9.76 -3.02 -24.89
N GLU A 2 10.55 -3.43 -23.92
CA GLU A 2 10.14 -3.50 -22.53
C GLU A 2 10.13 -2.06 -21.97
N MET A 3 9.07 -1.72 -21.24
CA MET A 3 8.89 -0.41 -20.65
C MET A 3 8.52 -0.57 -19.19
N THR A 4 9.11 0.25 -18.33
CA THR A 4 8.69 0.41 -16.94
C THR A 4 7.79 1.62 -16.83
N ALA A 5 6.64 1.45 -16.18
CA ALA A 5 5.81 2.56 -15.75
C ALA A 5 5.63 2.55 -14.24
N THR A 6 5.46 3.76 -13.71
CA THR A 6 5.26 3.99 -12.28
C THR A 6 3.88 4.59 -12.08
N GLY A 7 3.03 3.88 -11.34
CA GLY A 7 1.78 4.42 -10.82
C GLY A 7 1.97 4.92 -9.39
N LYS A 8 1.31 6.02 -9.06
CA LYS A 8 1.31 6.60 -7.72
C LYS A 8 -0.10 6.86 -7.24
N SER A 9 -0.33 6.70 -5.95
CA SER A 9 -1.58 7.07 -5.28
C SER A 9 -1.26 7.64 -3.93
N LYS A 10 -1.93 8.73 -3.54
CA LYS A 10 -1.75 9.36 -2.23
C LYS A 10 -3.09 9.86 -1.71
N GLY A 11 -3.25 9.88 -0.40
CA GLY A 11 -4.38 10.58 0.19
C GLY A 11 -4.28 10.69 1.71
N GLN A 12 -5.18 11.47 2.25
CA GLN A 12 -5.33 11.67 3.68
C GLN A 12 -6.80 11.50 4.05
N TRP A 13 -7.07 10.80 5.13
CA TRP A 13 -8.41 10.52 5.62
C TRP A 13 -8.48 10.72 7.12
N VAL A 14 -9.66 11.11 7.60
CA VAL A 14 -10.02 11.13 9.02
C VAL A 14 -11.02 10.03 9.27
N PHE A 15 -10.63 9.11 10.14
CA PHE A 15 -11.45 8.05 10.68
C PHE A 15 -12.10 8.57 11.97
N TYR A 16 -13.42 8.39 12.10
CA TYR A 16 -14.18 8.85 13.28
C TYR A 16 -14.27 7.72 14.31
N ARG A 17 -13.11 7.18 14.70
CA ARG A 17 -12.91 6.21 15.77
C ARG A 17 -11.58 6.50 16.48
N ASN A 18 -11.39 5.86 17.62
CA ASN A 18 -10.16 5.94 18.41
C ASN A 18 -8.95 5.39 17.61
N PHE A 19 -7.76 5.67 18.13
CA PHE A 19 -6.49 5.31 17.50
C PHE A 19 -6.29 3.80 17.41
N ASP A 20 -6.45 3.08 18.51
CA ASP A 20 -6.19 1.64 18.59
C ASP A 20 -7.10 0.84 17.65
N ASP A 21 -8.42 1.10 17.67
CA ASP A 21 -9.40 0.52 16.74
C ASP A 21 -8.99 0.73 15.27
N THR A 22 -8.46 1.91 14.96
CA THR A 22 -8.06 2.28 13.60
C THR A 22 -6.78 1.56 13.20
N VAL A 23 -5.81 1.45 14.11
CA VAL A 23 -4.56 0.71 13.91
C VAL A 23 -4.86 -0.77 13.69
N ASP A 24 -5.64 -1.38 14.57
CA ASP A 24 -5.99 -2.80 14.49
C ASP A 24 -6.68 -3.14 13.17
N TYR A 25 -7.64 -2.29 12.76
CA TYR A 25 -8.35 -2.49 11.51
C TYR A 25 -7.45 -2.35 10.28
N LEU A 26 -6.60 -1.32 10.24
CA LEU A 26 -5.78 -1.02 9.05
C LEU A 26 -4.50 -1.86 8.95
N SER A 27 -4.10 -2.53 10.04
CA SER A 27 -2.97 -3.48 10.04
C SER A 27 -3.33 -4.83 9.40
N ASP A 28 -4.63 -5.15 9.31
CA ASP A 28 -5.16 -6.34 8.63
C ASP A 28 -5.17 -6.11 7.10
N GLN A 29 -4.04 -6.42 6.46
CA GLN A 29 -3.91 -6.23 5.02
C GLN A 29 -4.91 -7.06 4.18
N PRO A 30 -5.23 -8.34 4.50
CA PRO A 30 -6.28 -9.06 3.76
C PRO A 30 -7.61 -8.34 3.81
N ARG A 31 -7.98 -7.79 4.98
CA ARG A 31 -9.23 -7.06 5.15
C ARG A 31 -9.28 -5.78 4.32
N ILE A 32 -8.25 -4.92 4.38
CA ILE A 32 -8.31 -3.64 3.65
C ILE A 32 -8.24 -3.86 2.14
N LEU A 33 -7.43 -4.80 1.67
CA LEU A 33 -7.25 -5.06 0.24
C LEU A 33 -8.42 -5.83 -0.38
N ALA A 34 -9.26 -6.50 0.41
CA ALA A 34 -10.53 -7.05 -0.07
C ALA A 34 -11.47 -5.98 -0.66
N PHE A 35 -11.28 -4.70 -0.29
CA PHE A 35 -12.00 -3.57 -0.86
C PHE A 35 -11.35 -2.96 -2.11
N ASN A 36 -10.15 -3.41 -2.47
CA ASN A 36 -9.46 -2.98 -3.69
C ASN A 36 -10.11 -3.67 -4.91
N PRO A 37 -10.57 -2.92 -5.91
CA PRO A 37 -11.30 -3.50 -7.06
C PRO A 37 -10.44 -4.43 -7.95
N PHE A 38 -9.12 -4.38 -7.82
CA PHE A 38 -8.20 -5.17 -8.64
C PHE A 38 -7.59 -6.34 -7.86
N CYS A 39 -7.53 -6.27 -6.53
CA CYS A 39 -6.98 -7.35 -5.71
C CYS A 39 -8.03 -8.45 -5.57
N HIS A 40 -7.70 -9.67 -5.99
CA HIS A 40 -8.63 -10.80 -5.90
C HIS A 40 -8.11 -11.94 -5.01
N LYS A 41 -6.83 -11.92 -4.63
CA LYS A 41 -6.24 -12.92 -3.73
C LYS A 41 -5.04 -12.35 -3.01
N ILE A 42 -4.90 -12.72 -1.74
CA ILE A 42 -3.71 -12.50 -0.92
C ILE A 42 -3.28 -13.85 -0.37
N GLU A 43 -2.01 -14.18 -0.54
CA GLU A 43 -1.41 -15.40 -0.02
C GLU A 43 -0.36 -15.01 1.02
N ALA A 44 -0.44 -15.59 2.22
CA ALA A 44 0.70 -15.54 3.13
C ALA A 44 1.84 -16.37 2.56
N LEU A 45 3.07 -15.91 2.75
CA LEU A 45 4.29 -16.61 2.36
C LEU A 45 4.96 -17.23 3.60
N ASP A 46 5.91 -18.16 3.39
CA ASP A 46 6.66 -18.83 4.47
C ASP A 46 7.72 -17.93 5.14
N ARG A 47 7.37 -16.67 5.42
CA ARG A 47 8.19 -15.67 6.11
C ARG A 47 7.27 -14.77 6.93
N ASP A 48 7.78 -14.30 8.06
CA ASP A 48 7.02 -13.42 8.94
C ASP A 48 6.58 -12.14 8.20
N GLU A 49 5.32 -11.77 8.36
CA GLU A 49 4.68 -10.62 7.70
C GLU A 49 4.94 -10.49 6.18
N ALA A 50 5.10 -11.63 5.49
CA ALA A 50 5.35 -11.70 4.05
C ALA A 50 4.12 -12.21 3.30
N TYR A 51 3.77 -11.54 2.20
CA TYR A 51 2.55 -11.82 1.44
C TYR A 51 2.77 -11.72 -0.06
N ARG A 52 1.94 -12.42 -0.83
CA ARG A 52 1.76 -12.20 -2.26
C ARG A 52 0.39 -11.64 -2.53
N TRP A 53 0.36 -10.46 -3.13
CA TRP A 53 -0.86 -9.88 -3.64
C TRP A 53 -1.07 -10.24 -5.10
N HIS A 54 -2.26 -10.72 -5.43
CA HIS A 54 -2.67 -11.03 -6.80
C HIS A 54 -3.68 -9.99 -7.26
N PHE A 55 -3.30 -9.28 -8.31
CA PHE A 55 -4.10 -8.24 -8.93
C PHE A 55 -4.47 -8.64 -10.34
N ARG A 56 -5.74 -8.44 -10.72
CA ARG A 56 -6.23 -8.68 -12.08
C ARG A 56 -6.68 -7.37 -12.71
N VAL A 57 -6.14 -7.07 -13.88
CA VAL A 57 -6.47 -5.88 -14.66
C VAL A 57 -6.77 -6.29 -16.09
N THR A 58 -7.62 -5.54 -16.79
CA THR A 58 -7.91 -5.76 -18.21
C THR A 58 -7.15 -4.76 -19.08
N ASP A 59 -6.60 -5.23 -20.19
CA ASP A 59 -6.05 -4.35 -21.23
C ASP A 59 -7.16 -3.59 -21.99
N PRO A 60 -6.82 -2.63 -22.87
CA PRO A 60 -7.82 -1.89 -23.66
C PRO A 60 -8.68 -2.75 -24.61
N GLN A 61 -8.27 -4.00 -24.87
CA GLN A 61 -9.03 -4.97 -25.67
C GLN A 61 -9.86 -5.91 -24.79
N ASN A 62 -9.97 -5.62 -23.49
CA ASN A 62 -10.64 -6.44 -22.47
C ASN A 62 -10.00 -7.81 -22.22
N ASN A 63 -8.72 -8.00 -22.55
CA ASN A 63 -7.98 -9.20 -22.15
C ASN A 63 -7.51 -9.04 -20.69
N PRO A 64 -7.91 -9.91 -19.77
CA PRO A 64 -7.40 -9.88 -18.41
C PRO A 64 -5.94 -10.34 -18.37
N PHE A 65 -5.14 -9.70 -17.52
CA PHE A 65 -3.80 -10.12 -17.14
C PHE A 65 -3.61 -9.98 -15.64
N ASP A 66 -2.75 -10.81 -15.08
CA ASP A 66 -2.48 -10.85 -13.65
C ASP A 66 -1.13 -10.19 -13.34
N VAL A 67 -1.11 -9.41 -12.26
CA VAL A 67 0.10 -8.81 -11.71
C VAL A 67 0.25 -9.30 -10.27
N ILE A 68 1.41 -9.85 -9.97
CA ILE A 68 1.76 -10.29 -8.63
C ILE A 68 2.75 -9.32 -7.98
N PHE A 69 2.56 -9.10 -6.69
CA PHE A 69 3.46 -8.34 -5.85
C PHE A 69 3.85 -9.19 -4.64
N ASN A 70 5.13 -9.52 -4.52
CA ASN A 70 5.67 -10.14 -3.32
C ASN A 70 6.13 -9.02 -2.38
N ILE A 71 5.52 -8.94 -1.19
CA ILE A 71 5.67 -7.81 -0.28
C ILE A 71 5.97 -8.27 1.14
N GLN A 72 6.72 -7.43 1.85
CA GLN A 72 6.96 -7.53 3.27
C GLN A 72 6.24 -6.35 3.93
N GLN A 73 5.47 -6.64 4.98
CA GLN A 73 4.88 -5.62 5.85
C GLN A 73 5.80 -5.41 7.06
N GLU A 74 5.99 -4.16 7.42
CA GLU A 74 6.69 -3.72 8.63
C GLU A 74 5.78 -2.74 9.38
N SER A 75 5.83 -2.76 10.72
CA SER A 75 4.96 -1.94 11.55
C SER A 75 5.74 -1.34 12.71
N GLU A 76 5.78 -0.01 12.76
CA GLU A 76 6.60 0.77 13.68
C GLU A 76 5.70 1.62 14.59
N ILE A 77 5.98 1.61 15.90
CA ILE A 77 5.37 2.56 16.85
C ILE A 77 6.14 3.87 16.75
N LEU A 78 5.43 4.98 16.61
CA LEU A 78 6.02 6.31 16.65
C LEU A 78 5.88 6.86 18.05
N VAL A 79 7.01 7.18 18.68
CA VAL A 79 7.07 7.75 20.03
C VAL A 79 7.63 9.17 19.99
N ASP A 80 7.08 10.06 20.81
CA ASP A 80 7.61 11.40 21.05
C ASP A 80 8.09 11.47 22.50
N ILE A 81 9.39 11.26 22.68
CA ILE A 81 10.03 11.18 24.00
C ILE A 81 10.49 12.59 24.40
N PRO A 82 10.09 13.09 25.58
CA PRO A 82 10.57 14.37 26.09
C PRO A 82 12.10 14.41 26.17
N GLU A 83 12.71 15.57 25.89
CA GLU A 83 14.18 15.72 25.90
C GLU A 83 14.82 15.27 27.22
N GLU A 84 14.12 15.47 28.34
CA GLU A 84 14.52 15.05 29.69
C GLU A 84 14.68 13.52 29.84
N SER A 85 14.03 12.75 28.98
CA SER A 85 14.05 11.28 28.94
C SER A 85 14.75 10.74 27.69
N SER A 86 15.34 11.60 26.86
CA SER A 86 15.99 11.23 25.58
C SER A 86 17.26 10.40 25.72
N SER A 87 17.81 10.27 26.94
CA SER A 87 18.97 9.45 27.25
C SER A 87 18.63 7.98 27.56
N ILE A 88 17.34 7.63 27.58
CA ILE A 88 16.89 6.26 27.81
C ILE A 88 17.05 5.47 26.50
N ASP A 89 17.73 4.34 26.57
CA ASP A 89 17.84 3.42 25.43
C ASP A 89 16.43 2.96 25.01
N PRO A 90 16.04 3.04 23.72
CA PRO A 90 14.78 2.50 23.23
C PRO A 90 14.53 1.03 23.64
N GLU A 91 15.58 0.22 23.80
CA GLU A 91 15.47 -1.17 24.24
C GLU A 91 15.17 -1.32 25.75
N GLU A 92 15.40 -0.26 26.53
CA GLU A 92 15.14 -0.22 27.98
C GLU A 92 13.80 0.46 28.33
N MET A 93 13.06 0.95 27.33
CA MET A 93 11.75 1.56 27.55
C MET A 93 10.72 0.53 28.01
N SER A 94 10.04 0.82 29.13
CA SER A 94 8.91 -0.01 29.58
C SER A 94 7.70 0.13 28.64
N ASP A 95 6.87 -0.91 28.56
CA ASP A 95 5.61 -0.89 27.78
C ASP A 95 4.72 0.31 28.16
N GLU A 96 4.70 0.68 29.44
CA GLU A 96 3.92 1.82 29.94
C GLU A 96 4.43 3.14 29.35
N MET A 97 5.75 3.32 29.26
CA MET A 97 6.38 4.49 28.64
C MET A 97 6.13 4.52 27.14
N ILE A 98 6.25 3.38 26.46
CA ILE A 98 5.97 3.28 25.02
C ILE A 98 4.53 3.72 24.75
N ARG A 99 3.56 3.19 25.51
CA ARG A 99 2.15 3.59 25.40
C ARG A 99 1.95 5.07 25.68
N GLN A 100 2.56 5.59 26.74
CA GLN A 100 2.44 6.99 27.14
C GLN A 100 2.97 7.95 26.07
N PHE A 101 4.10 7.61 25.44
CA PHE A 101 4.75 8.46 24.45
C PHE A 101 4.35 8.14 23.01
N THR A 102 3.44 7.18 22.78
CA THR A 102 2.98 6.83 21.44
C THR A 102 2.22 8.00 20.81
N VAL A 103 2.74 8.52 19.70
CA VAL A 103 2.13 9.58 18.90
C VAL A 103 1.61 9.09 17.55
N GLY A 104 1.79 7.81 17.24
CA GLY A 104 1.24 7.23 16.03
C GLY A 104 1.77 5.83 15.72
N ARG A 105 1.33 5.31 14.57
CA ARG A 105 1.77 4.04 14.01
C ARG A 105 2.15 4.27 12.55
N LYS A 106 3.26 3.70 12.11
CA LYS A 106 3.64 3.63 10.70
C LYS A 106 3.55 2.18 10.25
N ILE A 107 2.88 1.94 9.14
CA ILE A 107 2.86 0.64 8.43
C ILE A 107 3.55 0.86 7.10
N THR A 108 4.55 0.05 6.81
CA THR A 108 5.32 0.12 5.57
C THR A 108 5.15 -1.21 4.83
N TRP A 109 4.87 -1.13 3.53
CA TRP A 109 4.94 -2.28 2.63
C TRP A 109 6.05 -2.05 1.63
N HIS A 110 6.99 -2.98 1.54
CA HIS A 110 8.09 -2.89 0.58
C HIS A 110 8.24 -4.20 -0.20
N PRO A 111 8.90 -4.17 -1.38
CA PRO A 111 9.12 -5.38 -2.15
C PRO A 111 9.95 -6.38 -1.34
N LEU A 112 9.60 -7.66 -1.40
CA LEU A 112 10.45 -8.72 -0.88
C LEU A 112 11.74 -8.82 -1.70
N SER A 113 12.88 -8.93 -1.01
CA SER A 113 14.18 -9.21 -1.62
C SER A 113 14.14 -10.54 -2.38
N GLN A 114 14.69 -10.57 -3.60
CA GLN A 114 14.54 -11.65 -4.59
C GLN A 114 15.34 -12.93 -4.29
N ASP A 115 15.42 -13.38 -3.04
CA ASP A 115 16.16 -14.62 -2.72
C ASP A 115 15.40 -15.89 -3.16
N LYS A 116 14.12 -15.76 -3.55
CA LYS A 116 13.31 -16.87 -4.07
C LYS A 116 12.60 -16.47 -5.36
N THR A 117 12.92 -17.18 -6.44
CA THR A 117 12.11 -17.18 -7.66
C THR A 117 10.84 -17.97 -7.37
N PHE A 118 9.71 -17.28 -7.29
CA PHE A 118 8.42 -17.95 -7.16
C PHE A 118 7.98 -18.44 -8.54
N ALA A 119 7.49 -19.69 -8.63
CA ALA A 119 6.99 -20.25 -9.87
C ALA A 119 5.85 -19.38 -10.42
N MET A 120 6.09 -18.74 -11.56
CA MET A 120 5.07 -17.92 -12.24
C MET A 120 4.09 -18.85 -12.96
N PRO A 121 2.77 -18.79 -12.71
CA PRO A 121 1.78 -19.47 -13.54
C PRO A 121 1.86 -19.04 -15.02
N GLU A 122 1.49 -19.96 -15.92
CA GLU A 122 1.58 -19.80 -17.37
C GLU A 122 0.65 -18.71 -17.94
N LYS A 123 1.25 -17.83 -18.76
CA LYS A 123 0.71 -16.74 -19.60
C LYS A 123 0.07 -15.53 -18.88
N TYR A 124 0.62 -14.36 -19.21
CA TYR A 124 0.18 -13.00 -18.80
C TYR A 124 0.30 -12.66 -17.32
N LEU A 125 1.30 -13.23 -16.64
CA LEU A 125 1.70 -12.83 -15.30
C LEU A 125 2.85 -11.83 -15.36
N PHE A 126 2.67 -10.67 -14.73
CA PHE A 126 3.74 -9.69 -14.52
C PHE A 126 4.10 -9.63 -13.05
N GLU A 127 5.39 -9.59 -12.73
CA GLU A 127 5.83 -9.25 -11.38
C GLU A 127 6.07 -7.75 -11.29
N GLY A 128 5.35 -7.10 -10.37
CA GLY A 128 5.52 -5.70 -10.06
C GLY A 128 6.26 -5.50 -8.74
N LYS A 129 6.79 -4.29 -8.55
CA LYS A 129 7.34 -3.83 -7.26
C LYS A 129 6.42 -2.78 -6.68
N VAL A 130 6.01 -2.98 -5.43
CA VAL A 130 5.18 -2.02 -4.70
C VAL A 130 5.92 -1.53 -3.46
N ALA A 131 5.84 -0.23 -3.23
CA ALA A 131 6.26 0.42 -2.00
C ALA A 131 5.12 1.30 -1.52
N ALA A 132 4.71 1.16 -0.27
CA ALA A 132 3.65 1.94 0.32
C ALA A 132 3.94 2.25 1.79
N GLU A 133 3.43 3.39 2.23
CA GLU A 133 3.50 3.82 3.62
C GLU A 133 2.11 4.29 4.06
N MET A 134 1.73 3.91 5.28
CA MET A 134 0.55 4.39 5.96
C MET A 134 0.95 4.92 7.33
N LEU A 135 0.70 6.20 7.55
CA LEU A 135 0.91 6.88 8.83
C LEU A 135 -0.45 7.10 9.50
N ILE A 136 -0.60 6.56 10.70
CA ILE A 136 -1.82 6.60 11.51
C ILE A 136 -1.51 7.43 12.75
N VAL A 137 -2.25 8.51 12.99
CA VAL A 137 -1.98 9.47 14.07
C VAL A 137 -3.27 9.79 14.82
N PRO A 138 -3.30 9.69 16.16
CA PRO A 138 -4.44 10.10 16.96
C PRO A 138 -4.76 11.58 16.77
N MET A 139 -6.04 11.92 16.78
CA MET A 139 -6.55 13.28 16.81
C MET A 139 -7.50 13.47 18.00
N GLN A 140 -7.83 14.72 18.31
CA GLN A 140 -8.83 15.02 19.34
C GLN A 140 -10.21 14.46 18.98
N LYS A 141 -11.00 14.15 20.02
CA LYS A 141 -12.42 13.73 19.94
C LYS A 141 -12.64 12.36 19.27
N GLU A 142 -11.84 11.36 19.64
CA GLU A 142 -11.96 9.98 19.12
C GLU A 142 -11.90 9.94 17.59
N ARG A 143 -10.85 10.57 17.05
CA ARG A 143 -10.60 10.61 15.61
C ARG A 143 -9.16 10.21 15.36
N THR A 144 -8.91 9.68 14.18
CA THR A 144 -7.57 9.27 13.76
C THR A 144 -7.33 9.76 12.35
N ARG A 145 -6.19 10.42 12.12
CA ARG A 145 -5.72 10.79 10.78
C ARG A 145 -4.95 9.61 10.20
N VAL A 146 -5.21 9.32 8.93
CA VAL A 146 -4.51 8.31 8.16
C VAL A 146 -3.98 8.96 6.90
N ASP A 147 -2.66 8.99 6.77
CA ASP A 147 -1.94 9.47 5.60
C ASP A 147 -1.39 8.25 4.86
N PHE A 148 -1.72 8.09 3.57
CA PHE A 148 -1.32 6.93 2.77
C PHE A 148 -0.61 7.38 1.49
N ASP A 149 0.53 6.76 1.20
CA ASP A 149 1.33 6.97 -0.01
C ASP A 149 1.69 5.61 -0.61
N LEU A 150 1.42 5.43 -1.91
CA LEU A 150 1.60 4.17 -2.62
C LEU A 150 2.30 4.43 -3.95
N ARG A 151 3.32 3.64 -4.23
CA ARG A 151 4.08 3.62 -5.48
C ARG A 151 4.17 2.20 -6.01
N VAL A 152 3.74 2.00 -7.25
CA VAL A 152 3.80 0.72 -7.95
C VAL A 152 4.63 0.87 -9.22
N ASN A 153 5.58 -0.04 -9.42
CA ASN A 153 6.37 -0.13 -10.64
C ASN A 153 6.06 -1.47 -11.32
N VAL A 154 5.68 -1.40 -12.60
CA VAL A 154 5.40 -2.60 -13.42
C VAL A 154 6.21 -2.50 -14.71
N ALA A 155 6.84 -3.60 -15.10
CA ALA A 155 7.44 -3.77 -16.41
C ALA A 155 6.44 -4.45 -17.35
N PHE A 156 6.27 -3.92 -18.56
CA PHE A 156 5.36 -4.48 -19.56
C PHE A 156 5.93 -4.31 -20.97
N LEU A 157 5.41 -5.10 -21.91
CA LEU A 157 5.77 -5.01 -23.32
C LEU A 157 4.81 -4.06 -24.05
N LEU A 158 5.36 -3.03 -24.71
CA LEU A 158 4.56 -2.12 -25.51
C LEU A 158 4.02 -2.77 -26.78
N TYR A 159 2.75 -2.51 -27.08
CA TYR A 159 2.15 -2.87 -28.36
C TYR A 159 2.91 -2.21 -29.52
N PRO A 160 3.11 -2.90 -30.67
CA PRO A 160 3.89 -2.38 -31.79
C PRO A 160 3.45 -1.01 -32.32
N ALA A 161 2.16 -0.68 -32.21
CA ALA A 161 1.61 0.62 -32.64
C ALA A 161 2.23 1.82 -31.90
N PHE A 162 2.70 1.64 -30.66
CA PHE A 162 3.32 2.72 -29.87
C PHE A 162 4.80 2.96 -30.20
N ARG A 163 5.39 2.20 -31.15
CA ARG A 163 6.80 2.35 -31.54
C ARG A 163 7.11 3.64 -32.30
N ILE A 164 6.08 4.31 -32.83
CA ILE A 164 6.21 5.56 -33.61
C ILE A 164 6.27 6.78 -32.67
N VAL A 165 5.76 6.65 -31.44
CA VAL A 165 5.72 7.72 -30.45
C VAL A 165 7.02 7.69 -29.62
N PRO A 166 7.65 8.85 -29.34
CA PRO A 166 8.84 8.88 -28.50
C PRO A 166 8.61 8.21 -27.14
N GLU A 167 9.55 7.37 -26.73
CA GLU A 167 9.44 6.53 -25.53
C GLU A 167 9.05 7.35 -24.27
N LYS A 168 9.65 8.53 -24.09
CA LYS A 168 9.37 9.43 -22.97
C LYS A 168 7.91 9.86 -22.89
N VAL A 169 7.26 10.08 -24.05
CA VAL A 169 5.85 10.45 -24.12
C VAL A 169 4.98 9.27 -23.72
N VAL A 170 5.24 8.09 -24.29
CA VAL A 170 4.50 6.85 -23.97
C VAL A 170 4.62 6.51 -22.48
N ARG A 171 5.84 6.55 -21.93
CA ARG A 171 6.09 6.30 -20.50
C ARG A 171 5.31 7.25 -19.60
N THR A 172 5.27 8.54 -19.95
CA THR A 172 4.54 9.57 -19.20
C THR A 172 3.04 9.31 -19.25
N MET A 173 2.49 9.00 -20.43
CA MET A 173 1.07 8.67 -20.59
C MET A 173 0.67 7.44 -19.77
N VAL A 174 1.44 6.35 -19.87
CA VAL A 174 1.15 5.13 -19.11
C VAL A 174 1.27 5.35 -17.60
N SER A 175 2.33 6.02 -17.14
CA SER A 175 2.52 6.32 -15.71
C SER A 175 1.40 7.20 -15.15
N THR A 176 0.91 8.16 -15.95
CA THR A 176 -0.23 9.01 -15.60
C THR A 176 -1.51 8.18 -15.51
N GLY A 177 -1.79 7.35 -16.53
CA GLY A 177 -2.95 6.45 -16.53
C GLY A 177 -2.95 5.49 -15.34
N MET A 178 -1.82 4.86 -15.05
CA MET A 178 -1.66 4.01 -13.87
C MET A 178 -1.93 4.77 -12.57
N SER A 179 -1.39 5.98 -12.43
CA SER A 179 -1.62 6.81 -11.24
C SER A 179 -3.10 7.17 -11.06
N LEU A 180 -3.82 7.50 -12.13
CA LEU A 180 -5.26 7.77 -12.09
C LEU A 180 -6.07 6.53 -11.66
N ILE A 181 -5.75 5.37 -12.24
CA ILE A 181 -6.39 4.09 -11.90
C ILE A 181 -6.14 3.74 -10.43
N MET A 182 -4.89 3.83 -9.98
CA MET A 182 -4.51 3.56 -8.59
C MET A 182 -5.18 4.53 -7.63
N GLN A 183 -5.18 5.83 -7.92
CA GLN A 183 -5.86 6.80 -7.08
C GLN A 183 -7.36 6.52 -6.96
N THR A 184 -8.00 6.12 -8.07
CA THR A 184 -9.42 5.76 -8.10
C THR A 184 -9.68 4.52 -7.25
N ALA A 185 -8.86 3.48 -7.39
CA ALA A 185 -8.96 2.26 -6.58
C ALA A 185 -8.75 2.53 -5.10
N THR A 186 -7.75 3.34 -4.73
CA THR A 186 -7.51 3.75 -3.34
C THR A 186 -8.71 4.50 -2.76
N ASN A 187 -9.25 5.48 -3.50
CA ASN A 187 -10.43 6.22 -3.03
C ASN A 187 -11.63 5.29 -2.85
N HIS A 188 -11.85 4.35 -3.79
CA HIS A 188 -12.91 3.35 -3.70
C HIS A 188 -12.71 2.43 -2.50
N MET A 189 -11.48 1.98 -2.25
CA MET A 189 -11.12 1.13 -1.10
C MET A 189 -11.47 1.83 0.22
N PHE A 190 -11.00 3.07 0.44
CA PHE A 190 -11.33 3.84 1.65
C PHE A 190 -12.82 4.17 1.76
N GLN A 191 -13.51 4.42 0.64
CA GLN A 191 -14.97 4.59 0.65
C GLN A 191 -15.69 3.31 1.08
N LYS A 192 -15.22 2.13 0.66
CA LYS A 192 -15.82 0.85 1.04
C LYS A 192 -15.49 0.47 2.48
N ILE A 193 -14.27 0.74 2.94
CA ILE A 193 -13.90 0.63 4.36
C ILE A 193 -14.87 1.44 5.22
N SER A 194 -15.33 2.61 4.77
CA SER A 194 -16.29 3.41 5.54
C SER A 194 -17.65 2.73 5.78
N LYS A 195 -17.99 1.70 4.99
CA LYS A 195 -19.22 0.92 5.20
C LYS A 195 -19.06 -0.13 6.28
N ASP A 196 -17.86 -0.66 6.47
CA ASP A 196 -17.54 -1.68 7.48
C ASP A 196 -17.08 -1.03 8.80
N PHE A 197 -16.14 -0.08 8.70
CA PHE A 197 -15.54 0.59 9.85
C PHE A 197 -16.39 1.74 10.41
N GLY A 198 -17.19 2.38 9.55
CA GLY A 198 -17.99 3.56 9.89
C GLY A 198 -17.46 4.85 9.25
N LYS A 199 -17.83 6.00 9.80
CA LYS A 199 -17.61 7.29 9.13
C LYS A 199 -16.13 7.57 8.87
N ILE A 200 -15.80 7.80 7.60
CA ILE A 200 -14.48 8.25 7.14
C ILE A 200 -14.68 9.49 6.26
N ARG A 201 -13.80 10.48 6.40
CA ARG A 201 -13.80 11.68 5.58
C ARG A 201 -12.43 11.89 4.95
N ARG A 202 -12.36 12.01 3.63
CA ARG A 202 -11.14 12.44 2.94
C ARG A 202 -10.82 13.90 3.27
N LEU A 203 -9.54 14.21 3.49
CA LEU A 203 -9.04 15.58 3.65
C LEU A 203 -8.64 16.20 2.31
#